data_AF-A0A7C0TXB3-F1
#
_entry.id   AF-A0A7C0TXB3-F1
#
_cell.length_a   1.000
_cell.length_b   1.000
_cell.length_c   1.000
_cell.angle_alpha   90.00
_cell.angle_beta   90.00
_cell.angle_gamma   90.00
#
_symmetry.space_group_name_H-M   'P 1'
#
loop_
_entity.id
_entity.type
_entity.pdbx_description
1 polymer ?
#
loop_
_entity_poly.entity_id
_entity_poly.type
_entity_poly.pdbx_seq_one_letter_code
_entity_poly.pdbx_strand_id
1 'polypeptide(L)'
;IDKVVVGAEAIAVNGAVVNKVGTSALALVAKEARVRVYVASGTYKFKPETVFGELVRGTIITEPNEVLPPQADDELKKRIKVLAPLFDVTPPEYIDAIITEKGLIAPQAVPVLIREIFSWPPQVPSLDELLKKLGGMYG
;
A
#
# COMPACT_ATOMS: atom_id res chain seq x y z
N ILE A 1 21.13 -13.84 -4.40
CA ILE A 1 20.27 -13.03 -3.51
C ILE A 1 19.75 -13.96 -2.44
N ASP A 2 20.08 -13.72 -1.19
CA ASP A 2 19.73 -14.63 -0.09
C ASP A 2 18.48 -14.18 0.67
N LYS A 3 18.20 -12.88 0.67
CA LYS A 3 17.04 -12.24 1.30
C LYS A 3 16.66 -10.97 0.54
N VAL A 4 15.38 -10.61 0.60
CA VAL A 4 14.84 -9.33 0.13
C VAL A 4 14.39 -8.53 1.34
N VAL A 5 14.76 -7.25 1.40
CA VAL A 5 14.27 -6.31 2.42
C VAL A 5 13.73 -5.09 1.71
N VAL A 6 12.48 -4.72 2.00
CA VAL A 6 11.80 -3.55 1.44
C VAL A 6 11.20 -2.70 2.55
N GLY A 7 10.92 -1.44 2.25
CA GLY A 7 10.10 -0.59 3.11
C GLY A 7 8.60 -0.82 2.91
N ALA A 8 7.79 -0.01 3.57
CA ALA A 8 6.37 0.13 3.28
C ALA A 8 5.99 1.62 3.28
N GLU A 9 5.00 1.98 2.46
CA GLU A 9 4.29 3.25 2.58
C GLU A 9 3.11 3.10 3.55
N ALA A 10 2.41 1.97 3.48
CA ALA A 10 1.33 1.61 4.39
C ALA A 10 1.18 0.10 4.53
N ILE A 11 0.62 -0.35 5.66
CA ILE A 11 0.33 -1.76 5.94
C ILE A 11 -1.14 -1.90 6.34
N ALA A 12 -1.90 -2.69 5.59
CA ALA A 12 -3.30 -2.95 5.86
C ALA A 12 -3.48 -3.98 6.98
N VAL A 13 -4.67 -4.02 7.59
CA VAL A 13 -5.01 -4.92 8.71
C VAL A 13 -4.84 -6.39 8.34
N ASN A 14 -5.07 -6.76 7.08
CA ASN A 14 -4.86 -8.12 6.57
C ASN A 14 -3.38 -8.48 6.31
N GLY A 15 -2.45 -7.57 6.61
CA GLY A 15 -1.01 -7.74 6.38
C GLY A 15 -0.55 -7.43 4.95
N ALA A 16 -1.44 -6.98 4.05
CA ALA A 16 -1.03 -6.51 2.74
C ALA A 16 -0.20 -5.23 2.85
N VAL A 17 0.86 -5.14 2.07
CA VAL A 17 1.80 -4.01 2.12
C VAL A 17 1.67 -3.17 0.88
N VAL A 18 1.45 -1.87 1.07
CA VAL A 18 1.50 -0.88 0.01
C VAL A 18 2.90 -0.28 0.00
N ASN A 19 3.57 -0.36 -1.14
CA ASN A 19 4.92 0.20 -1.31
C ASN A 19 5.10 0.71 -2.74
N LYS A 20 6.25 1.31 -3.05
CA LYS A 20 6.55 1.81 -4.40
C LYS A 20 6.33 0.72 -5.45
N VAL A 21 5.73 1.11 -6.58
CA VAL A 21 5.43 0.21 -7.70
C VAL A 21 6.63 -0.66 -8.07
N GLY A 22 6.37 -1.95 -8.30
CA GLY A 22 7.39 -2.97 -8.56
C GLY A 22 7.70 -3.86 -7.35
N THR A 23 7.31 -3.44 -6.14
CA THR A 23 7.51 -4.25 -4.92
C THR A 23 6.73 -5.56 -4.99
N SER A 24 5.49 -5.53 -5.48
CA SER A 24 4.66 -6.74 -5.62
C SER A 24 5.27 -7.77 -6.57
N ALA A 25 5.80 -7.31 -7.71
CA ALA A 25 6.48 -8.16 -8.68
C ALA A 25 7.81 -8.71 -8.13
N LEU A 26 8.59 -7.88 -7.43
CA LEU A 26 9.80 -8.32 -6.73
C LEU A 26 9.48 -9.41 -5.71
N ALA A 27 8.45 -9.22 -4.89
CA ALA A 27 8.04 -10.18 -3.87
C ALA A 27 7.52 -11.49 -4.47
N LEU A 28 6.78 -11.42 -5.58
CA LEU A 28 6.34 -12.60 -6.35
C LEU A 28 7.53 -13.43 -6.83
N VAL A 29 8.51 -12.80 -7.48
CA VAL A 29 9.71 -13.49 -7.98
C VAL A 29 10.54 -14.05 -6.83
N ALA A 30 10.68 -13.31 -5.73
CA ALA A 30 11.39 -13.77 -4.54
C ALA A 30 10.73 -15.02 -3.94
N LYS A 31 9.40 -15.01 -3.82
CA LYS A 31 8.63 -16.17 -3.34
C LYS A 31 8.83 -17.39 -4.24
N GLU A 32 8.74 -17.22 -5.56
CA GLU A 32 8.96 -18.30 -6.53
C GLU A 32 10.39 -18.85 -6.44
N ALA A 33 11.37 -17.98 -6.24
CA ALA A 33 12.77 -18.36 -6.03
C ALA A 33 13.06 -18.91 -4.62
N ARG A 34 12.06 -19.02 -3.73
CA ARG A 34 12.20 -19.43 -2.32
C ARG A 34 13.16 -18.53 -1.52
N VAL A 35 13.22 -17.26 -1.87
CA VAL A 35 13.97 -16.21 -1.17
C VAL A 35 13.02 -15.49 -0.22
N ARG A 36 13.43 -15.34 1.05
CA ARG A 36 12.61 -14.70 2.07
C ARG A 36 12.50 -13.19 1.84
N VAL A 37 11.30 -12.66 2.00
CA VAL A 37 10.95 -11.24 1.87
C VAL A 37 10.58 -10.66 3.23
N TYR A 38 11.30 -9.60 3.61
CA TYR A 38 11.09 -8.85 4.85
C TYR A 38 10.64 -7.43 4.55
N VAL A 39 9.70 -6.93 5.34
CA VAL A 39 9.21 -5.55 5.25
C VAL A 39 9.63 -4.79 6.50
N ALA A 40 10.47 -3.78 6.37
CA ALA A 40 10.86 -2.92 7.48
C ALA A 40 9.98 -1.67 7.52
N SER A 41 9.18 -1.53 8.58
CA SER A 41 8.26 -0.40 8.73
C SER A 41 7.95 -0.09 10.19
N GLY A 42 7.82 1.19 10.51
CA GLY A 42 7.31 1.62 11.82
C GLY A 42 5.80 1.35 11.98
N THR A 43 5.34 1.21 13.22
CA THR A 43 3.93 0.88 13.51
C THR A 43 2.95 1.99 13.11
N TYR A 44 3.41 3.24 13.01
CA TYR A 44 2.64 4.40 12.55
C TYR A 44 2.16 4.31 11.08
N LYS A 45 2.74 3.41 10.27
CA LYS A 45 2.34 3.17 8.87
C LYS A 45 1.21 2.15 8.72
N PHE A 46 0.80 1.52 9.82
CA PHE A 46 -0.32 0.59 9.82
C PHE A 46 -1.61 1.40 9.66
N LYS A 47 -2.60 0.83 8.95
CA LYS A 47 -3.87 1.49 8.61
C LYS A 47 -5.05 0.74 9.24
N PRO A 48 -5.39 1.03 10.51
CA PRO A 48 -6.51 0.38 11.21
C PRO A 48 -7.84 0.52 10.48
N GLU A 49 -8.03 1.59 9.72
CA GLU A 49 -9.24 1.92 8.98
C GLU A 49 -9.58 0.84 7.93
N THR A 50 -8.56 0.13 7.43
CA THR A 50 -8.73 -0.97 6.47
C THR A 50 -9.53 -2.16 7.04
N VAL A 51 -9.76 -2.21 8.36
CA VAL A 51 -10.67 -3.21 8.97
C VAL A 51 -12.11 -3.08 8.46
N PHE A 52 -12.53 -1.87 8.11
CA PHE A 52 -13.86 -1.58 7.59
C PHE A 52 -13.93 -1.65 6.06
N GLY A 53 -12.87 -2.15 5.41
CA GLY A 53 -12.77 -2.19 3.95
C GLY A 53 -12.38 -0.86 3.31
N GLU A 54 -11.93 0.14 4.10
CA GLU A 54 -11.34 1.33 3.51
C GLU A 54 -10.08 0.95 2.70
N LEU A 55 -9.97 1.52 1.49
CA LEU A 55 -8.81 1.31 0.64
C LEU A 55 -7.66 2.21 1.08
N VAL A 56 -6.45 1.65 1.14
CA VAL A 56 -5.23 2.46 1.21
C VAL A 56 -5.13 3.26 -0.08
N ARG A 57 -5.29 4.58 0.02
CA ARG A 57 -5.22 5.46 -1.14
C ARG A 57 -3.78 5.56 -1.63
N GLY A 58 -3.61 5.47 -2.94
CA GLY A 58 -2.34 5.72 -3.62
C GLY A 58 -2.55 6.69 -4.78
N THR A 59 -1.51 7.45 -5.11
CA THR A 59 -1.54 8.35 -6.28
C THR A 59 -1.31 7.56 -7.57
N ILE A 60 -2.12 7.85 -8.58
CA ILE A 60 -1.92 7.40 -9.95
C ILE A 60 -1.66 8.63 -10.80
N ILE A 61 -0.52 8.68 -11.47
CA ILE A 61 -0.22 9.72 -12.45
C ILE A 61 -0.94 9.38 -13.74
N THR A 62 -1.75 10.32 -14.23
CA THR A 62 -2.51 10.20 -15.48
C THR A 62 -2.04 11.15 -16.56
N GLU A 63 -1.33 12.22 -16.18
CA GLU A 63 -0.87 13.24 -17.10
C GLU A 63 0.35 12.75 -17.89
N PRO A 64 0.29 12.70 -19.24
CA PRO A 64 1.39 12.23 -20.05
C PRO A 64 2.69 13.01 -19.84
N ASN A 65 2.61 14.31 -19.56
CA ASN A 65 3.77 15.19 -19.34
C ASN A 65 4.56 14.86 -18.06
N GLU A 66 3.96 14.19 -17.09
CA GLU A 66 4.65 13.80 -15.85
C GLU A 66 5.47 12.51 -15.99
N VAL A 67 5.20 11.72 -17.04
CA VAL A 67 5.83 10.42 -17.28
C VAL A 67 6.72 10.43 -18.51
N LEU A 68 6.29 11.12 -19.56
CA LEU A 68 7.00 11.16 -20.83
C LEU A 68 8.11 12.21 -20.79
N PRO A 69 9.22 11.98 -21.51
CA PRO A 69 10.26 12.97 -21.63
C PRO A 69 9.70 14.26 -22.25
N PRO A 70 10.20 15.45 -21.86
CA PRO A 70 9.73 16.72 -22.40
C PRO A 70 9.77 16.81 -23.93
N GLN A 71 10.73 16.13 -24.55
CA GLN A 71 10.93 16.05 -26.00
C GLN A 71 9.95 15.12 -26.72
N ALA A 72 9.06 14.42 -26.00
CA ALA A 72 8.05 13.59 -26.61
C ALA A 72 7.11 14.44 -27.49
N ASP A 73 6.79 13.91 -28.68
CA ASP A 73 5.91 14.55 -29.66
C ASP A 73 4.54 14.90 -29.04
N ASP A 74 4.11 16.15 -29.24
CA ASP A 74 2.85 16.65 -28.71
C ASP A 74 1.64 15.98 -29.37
N GLU A 75 1.77 15.54 -30.62
CA GLU A 75 0.72 14.75 -31.28
C GLU A 75 0.59 13.36 -30.65
N LEU A 76 1.70 12.75 -30.21
CA LEU A 76 1.68 11.49 -29.48
C LEU A 76 1.00 11.66 -28.12
N LYS A 77 1.35 12.71 -27.35
CA LYS A 77 0.77 12.99 -26.03
C LYS A 77 -0.75 13.13 -26.05
N LYS A 78 -1.32 13.69 -27.13
CA LYS A 78 -2.78 13.82 -27.30
C LYS A 78 -3.49 12.49 -27.61
N ARG A 79 -2.77 11.49 -28.13
CA ARG A 79 -3.33 10.22 -28.61
C ARG A 79 -3.21 9.07 -27.60
N ILE A 80 -2.42 9.26 -26.55
CA ILE A 80 -2.16 8.23 -25.55
C ILE A 80 -2.79 8.62 -24.21
N LYS A 81 -3.26 7.60 -23.49
CA LYS A 81 -3.65 7.72 -22.08
C LYS A 81 -2.55 7.07 -21.25
N VAL A 82 -2.02 7.80 -20.29
CA VAL A 82 -1.01 7.29 -19.37
C VAL A 82 -1.66 6.86 -18.06
N LEU A 83 -1.20 5.73 -17.52
CA LEU A 83 -1.56 5.24 -16.20
C LEU A 83 -0.27 4.77 -15.51
N ALA A 84 0.28 5.61 -14.65
CA ALA A 84 1.49 5.33 -13.90
C ALA A 84 1.18 5.34 -12.39
N PRO A 85 0.83 4.18 -11.80
CA PRO A 85 0.63 4.09 -10.36
C PRO A 85 1.96 4.29 -9.63
N LEU A 86 1.95 5.12 -8.58
CA LEU A 86 3.16 5.34 -7.76
C LEU A 86 3.44 4.17 -6.81
N PHE A 87 2.38 3.45 -6.41
CA PHE A 87 2.43 2.39 -5.42
C PHE A 87 1.71 1.16 -5.94
N ASP A 88 2.15 -0.01 -5.50
CA ASP A 88 1.47 -1.28 -5.71
C ASP A 88 1.16 -1.96 -4.36
N VAL A 89 0.35 -3.01 -4.43
CA VAL A 89 -0.05 -3.79 -3.26
C VAL A 89 0.64 -5.15 -3.33
N THR A 90 1.44 -5.45 -2.32
CA THR A 90 2.08 -6.75 -2.14
C THR A 90 1.20 -7.60 -1.21
N PRO A 91 0.68 -8.75 -1.69
CA PRO A 91 -0.10 -9.66 -0.86
C PRO A 91 0.67 -10.15 0.37
N PRO A 92 -0.01 -10.38 1.52
CA PRO A 92 0.64 -10.85 2.74
C PRO A 92 1.31 -12.22 2.55
N GLU A 93 0.84 -13.03 1.61
CA GLU A 93 1.40 -14.35 1.34
C GLU A 93 2.79 -14.31 0.73
N TYR A 94 3.23 -13.14 0.25
CA TYR A 94 4.56 -12.94 -0.36
C TYR A 94 5.56 -12.36 0.64
N ILE A 95 5.14 -12.17 1.90
CA ILE A 95 5.93 -11.54 2.95
C ILE A 95 6.16 -12.57 4.06
N ASP A 96 7.41 -12.82 4.40
CA ASP A 96 7.76 -13.76 5.48
C ASP A 96 7.61 -13.10 6.85
N ALA A 97 8.04 -11.83 6.98
CA ALA A 97 7.89 -11.09 8.22
C ALA A 97 7.96 -9.57 8.04
N ILE A 98 7.33 -8.85 8.96
CA ILE A 98 7.37 -7.39 9.07
C ILE A 98 8.22 -7.04 10.30
N ILE A 99 9.24 -6.21 10.10
CA ILE A 99 10.16 -5.72 11.12
C ILE A 99 9.66 -4.35 11.58
N THR A 100 9.34 -4.23 12.85
CA THR A 100 8.85 -2.99 13.49
C THR A 100 9.68 -2.67 14.74
N GLU A 101 9.50 -1.48 15.31
CA GLU A 101 10.05 -1.13 16.62
C GLU A 101 9.51 -1.98 17.78
N LYS A 102 8.41 -2.72 17.56
CA LYS A 102 7.84 -3.69 18.51
C LYS A 102 8.41 -5.11 18.32
N GLY A 103 9.29 -5.29 17.33
CA GLY A 103 9.88 -6.57 16.99
C GLY A 103 9.41 -7.13 15.66
N LEU A 104 9.66 -8.43 15.46
CA LEU A 104 9.33 -9.16 14.24
C LEU A 104 7.92 -9.75 14.35
N ILE A 105 7.06 -9.42 13.39
CA ILE A 105 5.68 -9.91 13.34
C ILE A 105 5.42 -10.65 12.02
N ALA A 106 4.57 -11.68 12.08
CA ALA A 106 4.03 -12.30 10.88
C ALA A 106 2.95 -11.38 10.27
N PRO A 107 2.77 -11.34 8.94
CA PRO A 107 1.69 -10.55 8.31
C PRO A 107 0.29 -10.88 8.88
N GLN A 108 0.05 -12.13 9.28
CA GLN A 108 -1.21 -12.60 9.85
C GLN A 108 -1.43 -12.12 11.29
N ALA A 109 -0.37 -11.67 11.97
CA ALA A 109 -0.43 -11.15 13.34
C ALA A 109 -0.71 -9.62 13.38
N VAL A 110 -0.75 -8.96 12.22
CA VAL A 110 -1.02 -7.51 12.12
C VAL A 110 -2.31 -7.09 12.84
N PRO A 111 -3.45 -7.81 12.75
CA PRO A 111 -4.65 -7.45 13.52
C PRO A 111 -4.45 -7.43 15.03
N VAL A 112 -3.60 -8.32 15.57
CA VAL A 112 -3.29 -8.39 17.00
C VAL A 112 -2.48 -7.18 17.41
N LEU A 113 -1.45 -6.83 16.62
CA LEU A 113 -0.63 -5.66 16.87
C LEU A 113 -1.44 -4.35 16.81
N ILE A 114 -2.34 -4.23 15.82
CA ILE A 114 -3.20 -3.05 15.69
C ILE A 114 -4.09 -2.87 16.92
N ARG A 115 -4.64 -3.96 17.46
CA ARG A 115 -5.44 -3.92 18.70
C ARG A 115 -4.66 -3.46 19.92
N GLU A 116 -3.37 -3.78 19.98
CA GLU A 116 -2.49 -3.40 21.09
C GLU A 116 -2.08 -1.93 21.01
N ILE A 117 -1.84 -1.42 19.80
CA ILE A 117 -1.26 -0.09 19.58
C ILE A 117 -2.33 1.00 19.43
N PHE A 118 -3.47 0.69 18.82
CA PHE A 118 -4.51 1.65 18.52
C PHE A 118 -5.72 1.45 19.43
N SER A 119 -6.49 2.53 19.65
CA SER A 119 -7.77 2.46 20.35
C SER A 119 -8.69 1.48 19.63
N TRP A 120 -9.08 0.40 20.31
CA TRP A 120 -9.92 -0.64 19.77
C TRP A 120 -11.30 -0.69 20.44
N PRO A 121 -12.41 -0.81 19.70
CA PRO A 121 -12.48 -0.84 18.23
C PRO A 121 -12.12 0.52 17.60
N PRO A 122 -11.56 0.55 16.37
CA PRO A 122 -11.30 1.80 15.68
C PRO A 122 -12.60 2.61 15.56
N GLN A 123 -12.48 3.92 15.75
CA GLN A 123 -13.66 4.79 15.77
C GLN A 123 -14.33 4.78 14.40
N VAL A 124 -15.61 4.45 14.39
CA VAL A 124 -16.43 4.47 13.17
C VAL A 124 -16.80 5.93 12.90
N PRO A 125 -16.60 6.44 11.67
CA PRO A 125 -17.07 7.77 11.31
C PRO A 125 -18.58 7.88 11.55
N SER A 126 -19.04 9.03 12.00
CA SER A 126 -20.47 9.28 12.16
C SER A 126 -21.21 9.22 10.82
N LEU A 127 -22.52 8.96 10.85
CA LEU A 127 -23.35 8.97 9.63
C LEU A 127 -23.21 10.30 8.87
N ASP A 128 -23.15 11.42 9.59
CA ASP A 128 -22.98 12.75 9.01
C ASP A 128 -21.62 12.91 8.30
N GLU A 129 -20.54 12.34 8.85
CA GLU A 129 -19.22 12.33 8.22
C GLU A 129 -19.18 11.46 6.96
N LEU A 130 -19.87 10.31 6.99
CA LEU A 130 -20.00 9.44 5.82
C LEU A 130 -20.80 10.12 4.71
N LEU A 131 -21.92 10.77 5.06
CA LEU A 131 -22.74 11.53 4.12
C LEU A 131 -21.96 12.70 3.51
N LYS A 132 -21.12 13.38 4.29
CA LYS A 132 -20.20 14.42 3.76
C LYS A 132 -19.14 13.83 2.81
N LYS A 133 -18.52 12.71 3.15
CA LYS A 133 -17.54 12.03 2.26
C LYS A 133 -18.20 11.62 0.92
N LEU A 134 -19.44 11.12 0.97
CA LEU A 134 -20.20 10.75 -0.22
C LEU A 134 -20.64 11.98 -1.03
N GLY A 135 -21.11 13.04 -0.37
CA GLY A 135 -21.49 14.29 -1.02
C GLY A 135 -20.32 14.98 -1.73
N GLY A 136 -19.12 14.92 -1.15
CA GLY A 136 -17.90 15.46 -1.77
C GLY A 136 -17.29 14.59 -2.88
N MET A 137 -17.78 13.37 -3.10
CA MET A 137 -17.38 12.52 -4.22
C MET A 137 -18.18 12.80 -5.51
N TYR A 138 -19.30 13.51 -5.41
CA TYR A 138 -20.18 13.87 -6.53
C TYR A 138 -20.26 15.38 -6.78
N GLY A 139 -19.37 16.16 -6.15
CA GLY A 139 -19.22 17.60 -6.34
C GLY A 139 -17.96 17.95 -7.13
#